data_AF-A0A6I2GC98-F1
#
_entry.id   AF-A0A6I2GC98-F1
#
_cell.length_a   1.000
_cell.length_b   1.000
_cell.length_c   1.000
_cell.angle_alpha   90.00
_cell.angle_beta   90.00
_cell.angle_gamma   90.00
#
_symmetry.space_group_name_H-M   'P 1'
#
loop_
_entity.id
_entity.type
_entity.pdbx_description
1 polymer ?
#
loop_
_entity_poly.entity_id
_entity_poly.type
_entity_poly.pdbx_seq_one_letter_code
_entity_poly.pdbx_strand_id
1 'polypeptide(L)'
;MTATTASALTLSATTPGKTRNRVLWTLQIVFGLFFIIASGLPKLVGQHDAVEAFRTIGWGDWFRYFTGVVEVSGGIGLLVPRLTGPAAAGLSITTVLAALTQIFLLDAPALAPFPLILAVMFAWIAYERRASFATFTNLLEH
;
A
#
# COMPACT_ATOMS: atom_id res chain seq x y z
N MET A 1 -34.12 53.80 11.58
CA MET A 1 -33.04 52.82 11.29
C MET A 1 -33.62 51.43 11.45
N THR A 2 -34.02 50.77 10.35
CA THR A 2 -34.61 49.42 10.35
C THR A 2 -33.51 48.41 10.02
N ALA A 3 -33.21 47.50 10.94
CA ALA A 3 -32.25 46.42 10.72
C ALA A 3 -32.96 45.19 10.14
N THR A 4 -32.55 44.75 8.96
CA THR A 4 -33.01 43.52 8.32
C THR A 4 -32.15 42.36 8.83
N THR A 5 -32.74 41.41 9.54
CA THR A 5 -32.08 40.17 9.95
C THR A 5 -32.05 39.19 8.78
N ALA A 6 -30.86 38.81 8.32
CA ALA A 6 -30.69 37.78 7.31
C ALA A 6 -30.77 36.39 7.95
N SER A 7 -31.69 35.55 7.46
CA SER A 7 -31.85 34.16 7.88
C SER A 7 -30.75 33.30 7.25
N ALA A 8 -29.92 32.66 8.07
CA ALA A 8 -28.82 31.81 7.60
C ALA A 8 -29.36 30.44 7.13
N LEU A 9 -29.15 30.11 5.87
CA LEU A 9 -29.43 28.79 5.30
C LEU A 9 -28.49 27.75 5.92
N THR A 10 -29.01 26.87 6.76
CA THR A 10 -28.29 25.69 7.24
C THR A 10 -28.27 24.62 6.15
N LEU A 11 -27.18 24.56 5.38
CA LEU A 11 -26.88 23.43 4.51
C LEU A 11 -26.48 22.24 5.39
N SER A 12 -27.33 21.22 5.45
CA SER A 12 -27.04 19.94 6.10
C SER A 12 -25.85 19.28 5.41
N ALA A 13 -24.66 19.40 6.00
CA ALA A 13 -23.46 18.74 5.53
C ALA A 13 -23.59 17.22 5.76
N THR A 14 -23.80 16.45 4.69
CA THR A 14 -23.73 14.99 4.69
C THR A 14 -22.34 14.57 5.16
N THR A 15 -22.22 13.88 6.29
CA THR A 15 -20.94 13.59 6.96
C THR A 15 -19.98 12.77 6.07
N PRO A 16 -18.93 13.36 5.47
CA PRO A 16 -18.11 12.70 4.44
C PRO A 16 -17.08 11.68 4.98
N GLY A 17 -16.97 11.51 6.31
CA GLY A 17 -15.86 10.77 6.93
C GLY A 17 -16.06 9.26 7.06
N LYS A 18 -17.30 8.77 7.22
CA LYS A 18 -17.55 7.39 7.68
C LYS A 18 -17.48 6.36 6.55
N THR A 19 -18.05 6.67 5.39
CA THR A 19 -18.00 5.80 4.20
C THR A 19 -16.58 5.69 3.66
N ARG A 20 -15.86 6.82 3.53
CA ARG A 20 -14.46 6.84 3.05
C ARG A 20 -13.54 6.01 3.94
N ASN A 21 -13.69 6.12 5.27
CA ASN A 21 -12.90 5.33 6.21
C ASN A 21 -13.20 3.81 6.09
N ARG A 22 -14.47 3.42 5.88
CA ARG A 22 -14.81 2.01 5.63
C ARG A 22 -14.17 1.48 4.35
N VAL A 23 -14.26 2.22 3.25
CA VAL A 23 -13.64 1.84 1.97
C VAL A 23 -12.13 1.67 2.12
N LEU A 24 -11.45 2.64 2.75
CA LEU A 24 -10.01 2.55 3.00
C LEU A 24 -9.64 1.33 3.84
N TRP A 25 -10.42 1.03 4.89
CA TRP A 25 -10.20 -0.16 5.71
C TRP A 25 -10.40 -1.46 4.95
N THR A 26 -11.46 -1.57 4.16
CA THR A 26 -11.70 -2.75 3.32
C THR A 26 -10.54 -2.95 2.35
N LEU A 27 -10.09 -1.89 1.66
CA LEU A 27 -8.94 -1.95 0.76
C LEU A 27 -7.65 -2.36 1.49
N GLN A 28 -7.40 -1.80 2.68
CA GLN A 28 -6.22 -2.14 3.48
C GLN A 28 -6.21 -3.61 3.91
N ILE A 29 -7.37 -4.16 4.29
CA ILE A 29 -7.49 -5.57 4.65
C ILE A 29 -7.24 -6.45 3.43
N VAL A 30 -7.90 -6.15 2.30
CA VAL A 30 -7.75 -6.93 1.07
C VAL A 30 -6.31 -6.90 0.57
N PHE A 31 -5.71 -5.71 0.46
CA PHE A 31 -4.33 -5.57 0.00
C PHE A 31 -3.31 -6.09 1.01
N GLY A 32 -3.55 -5.91 2.31
CA GLY A 32 -2.70 -6.45 3.37
C GLY A 32 -2.64 -7.97 3.29
N LEU A 33 -3.79 -8.64 3.19
CA LEU A 33 -3.86 -10.09 3.03
C LEU A 33 -3.25 -10.55 1.71
N PHE A 34 -3.48 -9.83 0.61
CA PHE A 34 -2.85 -10.13 -0.68
C PHE A 34 -1.32 -10.10 -0.59
N PHE A 35 -0.73 -9.05 0.00
CA PHE A 35 0.72 -8.94 0.13
C PHE A 35 1.32 -9.97 1.10
N ILE A 36 0.60 -10.32 2.16
CA ILE A 36 1.05 -11.35 3.10
C ILE A 36 1.00 -12.73 2.42
N ILE A 37 -0.16 -13.13 1.89
CA ILE A 37 -0.45 -14.52 1.53
C ILE A 37 -0.13 -14.82 0.06
N ALA A 38 -0.50 -13.92 -0.85
CA ALA A 38 -0.41 -14.18 -2.28
C ALA A 38 0.89 -13.65 -2.92
N SER A 39 1.50 -12.62 -2.33
CA SER A 39 2.76 -12.05 -2.86
C SER A 39 3.99 -12.49 -2.05
N GLY A 40 4.04 -12.14 -0.77
CA GLY A 40 5.24 -12.27 0.06
C GLY A 40 5.50 -13.69 0.55
N LEU A 41 4.50 -14.38 1.09
CA LEU A 41 4.66 -15.75 1.61
C LEU A 41 5.23 -16.75 0.58
N PRO A 42 4.76 -16.80 -0.68
CA PRO A 42 5.35 -17.64 -1.73
C PRO A 42 6.86 -17.44 -1.91
N LYS A 43 7.31 -16.18 -1.80
CA LYS A 43 8.73 -15.82 -1.88
C LYS A 43 9.52 -16.30 -0.67
N LEU A 44 8.89 -16.44 0.50
CA LEU A 44 9.56 -16.91 1.73
C LEU A 44 9.60 -18.43 1.84
N VAL A 45 8.53 -19.12 1.44
CA VAL A 45 8.44 -20.59 1.54
C VAL A 45 9.08 -21.31 0.34
N GLY A 46 9.54 -20.55 -0.66
CA GLY A 46 10.21 -21.12 -1.83
C GLY A 46 9.24 -21.80 -2.81
N GLN A 47 8.06 -21.21 -3.02
CA GLN A 47 7.13 -21.70 -4.05
C GLN A 47 7.81 -21.66 -5.42
N HIS A 48 7.62 -22.72 -6.22
CA HIS A 48 8.33 -22.95 -7.48
C HIS A 48 8.36 -21.71 -8.40
N ASP A 49 7.19 -21.13 -8.70
CA ASP A 49 7.07 -19.96 -9.59
C ASP A 49 7.83 -18.74 -9.07
N ALA A 50 7.81 -18.51 -7.75
CA ALA A 50 8.52 -17.41 -7.12
C ALA A 50 10.04 -17.64 -7.15
N VAL A 51 10.50 -18.87 -6.93
CA VAL A 51 11.93 -19.21 -7.04
C VAL A 51 12.40 -19.05 -8.48
N GLU A 52 11.64 -19.52 -9.46
CA GLU A 52 11.99 -19.42 -10.87
C GLU A 52 12.07 -17.97 -11.34
N ALA A 53 11.05 -17.15 -11.04
CA ALA A 53 11.06 -15.73 -11.40
C ALA A 53 12.29 -15.01 -10.84
N PHE A 54 12.63 -15.23 -9.57
CA PHE A 54 13.80 -14.58 -8.95
C PHE A 54 15.15 -15.17 -9.39
N ARG A 55 15.17 -16.42 -9.84
CA ARG A 55 16.36 -17.01 -10.46
C ARG A 55 16.67 -16.35 -11.80
N THR A 56 15.64 -16.04 -12.60
CA THR A 56 15.78 -15.32 -13.87
C THR A 56 16.36 -13.92 -13.67
N ILE A 57 16.01 -13.24 -12.57
CA ILE A 57 16.63 -11.95 -12.18
C ILE A 57 18.15 -12.08 -11.97
N GLY A 58 18.62 -13.23 -11.46
CA GLY A 58 20.04 -13.55 -11.36
C GLY A 58 20.78 -12.95 -10.16
N TRP A 59 20.09 -12.27 -9.23
CA TRP A 59 20.73 -11.63 -8.06
C TRP A 59 20.94 -12.58 -6.87
N GLY A 60 20.45 -13.81 -6.98
CA GLY A 60 20.51 -14.84 -5.94
C GLY A 60 19.31 -14.86 -5.00
N ASP A 61 19.22 -15.91 -4.18
CA ASP A 61 18.07 -16.18 -3.31
C ASP A 61 17.85 -15.12 -2.21
N TRP A 62 18.90 -14.44 -1.78
CA TRP A 62 18.78 -13.40 -0.74
C TRP A 62 17.81 -12.30 -1.18
N PHE A 63 17.79 -11.95 -2.48
CA PHE A 63 16.91 -10.92 -3.02
C PHE A 63 15.44 -11.36 -2.96
N ARG A 64 15.17 -12.64 -3.25
CA ARG A 64 13.84 -13.24 -3.10
C ARG A 64 13.35 -13.16 -1.66
N TYR A 65 14.17 -13.56 -0.71
CA TYR A 65 13.81 -13.49 0.71
C TYR A 65 13.62 -12.04 1.17
N PHE A 66 14.50 -11.13 0.76
CA PHE A 66 14.39 -9.70 1.05
C PHE A 66 13.06 -9.13 0.55
N THR A 67 12.72 -9.32 -0.73
CA THR A 67 11.44 -8.87 -1.28
C THR A 67 10.26 -9.49 -0.55
N GLY A 68 10.31 -10.80 -0.24
CA GLY A 68 9.26 -11.46 0.53
C GLY A 68 9.05 -10.84 1.91
N VAL A 69 10.12 -10.52 2.65
CA VAL A 69 10.05 -9.86 3.96
C VAL A 69 9.48 -8.45 3.83
N VAL A 70 9.90 -7.68 2.82
CA VAL A 70 9.39 -6.33 2.56
C VAL A 70 7.89 -6.36 2.26
N GLU A 71 7.44 -7.29 1.43
CA GLU A 71 6.02 -7.43 1.07
C GLU A 71 5.17 -7.85 2.27
N VAL A 72 5.62 -8.86 3.04
CA VAL A 72 4.89 -9.31 4.23
C VAL A 72 4.83 -8.20 5.29
N SER A 73 5.95 -7.53 5.56
CA SER A 73 5.99 -6.43 6.54
C SER A 73 5.11 -5.24 6.11
N GLY A 74 5.12 -4.89 4.82
CA GLY A 74 4.21 -3.88 4.26
C GLY A 74 2.74 -4.30 4.39
N GLY A 75 2.42 -5.55 4.07
CA GLY A 75 1.08 -6.10 4.21
C GLY A 75 0.57 -6.08 5.66
N ILE A 76 1.42 -6.46 6.63
CA ILE A 76 1.11 -6.35 8.07
C ILE A 76 0.95 -4.88 8.46
N GLY A 77 1.82 -4.00 7.99
CA GLY A 77 1.77 -2.56 8.28
C GLY A 77 0.48 -1.89 7.80
N LEU A 78 -0.13 -2.36 6.70
CA LEU A 78 -1.45 -1.88 6.26
C LEU A 78 -2.56 -2.20 7.27
N LEU A 79 -2.46 -3.30 8.00
CA LEU A 79 -3.44 -3.74 8.99
C LEU A 79 -3.29 -3.04 10.34
N VAL A 80 -2.14 -2.38 10.57
CA VAL A 80 -1.86 -1.62 11.79
C VAL A 80 -2.18 -0.14 11.55
N PRO A 81 -3.20 0.45 12.20
CA PRO A 81 -3.68 1.81 11.88
C PRO A 81 -2.62 2.91 11.99
N ARG A 82 -1.64 2.69 12.88
CA ARG A 82 -0.52 3.62 13.13
C ARG A 82 0.58 3.54 12.07
N LEU A 83 0.66 2.44 11.32
CA LEU A 83 1.69 2.16 10.32
C LEU A 83 1.18 2.25 8.89
N THR A 84 -0.13 2.40 8.68
CA THR A 84 -0.75 2.30 7.37
C THR A 84 -0.16 3.24 6.32
N GLY A 85 0.11 4.51 6.67
CA GLY A 85 0.70 5.49 5.75
C GLY A 85 2.11 5.09 5.32
N PRO A 86 3.06 4.90 6.25
CA PRO A 86 4.39 4.39 5.94
C PRO A 86 4.39 3.07 5.16
N ALA A 87 3.55 2.11 5.57
CA ALA A 87 3.43 0.81 4.91
C ALA A 87 2.93 0.93 3.47
N ALA A 88 1.88 1.72 3.24
CA ALA A 88 1.37 1.99 1.90
C ALA A 88 2.42 2.68 1.02
N ALA A 89 3.18 3.65 1.55
CA ALA A 89 4.26 4.29 0.80
C ALA A 89 5.37 3.28 0.42
N GLY A 90 5.80 2.44 1.36
CA GLY A 90 6.79 1.39 1.10
C GLY A 90 6.31 0.36 0.07
N LEU A 91 5.06 -0.09 0.17
CA LEU A 91 4.45 -0.99 -0.81
C LEU A 91 4.30 -0.34 -2.18
N SER A 92 3.94 0.95 -2.25
CA SER A 92 3.90 1.70 -3.51
C SER A 92 5.25 1.65 -4.22
N ILE A 93 6.34 1.98 -3.52
CA ILE A 93 7.71 1.90 -4.05
C ILE A 93 8.04 0.46 -4.47
N THR A 94 7.73 -0.53 -3.63
CA THR A 94 7.98 -1.95 -3.90
C THR A 94 7.31 -2.39 -5.19
N THR A 95 6.05 -2.00 -5.41
CA THR A 95 5.32 -2.34 -6.63
C THR A 95 5.83 -1.61 -7.87
N VAL A 96 6.32 -0.38 -7.75
CA VAL A 96 7.02 0.30 -8.86
C VAL A 96 8.29 -0.47 -9.23
N LEU A 97 9.10 -0.85 -8.24
CA LEU A 97 10.31 -1.63 -8.48
C LEU A 97 9.98 -2.99 -9.12
N ALA A 98 8.93 -3.67 -8.65
CA ALA A 98 8.46 -4.92 -9.24
C ALA A 98 8.06 -4.75 -10.73
N ALA A 99 7.38 -3.66 -11.08
CA ALA A 99 7.05 -3.35 -12.47
C ALA A 99 8.32 -3.12 -13.31
N LEU A 100 9.29 -2.38 -12.79
CA LEU A 100 10.57 -2.15 -13.46
C LEU A 100 11.35 -3.46 -13.66
N THR A 101 11.38 -4.34 -12.66
CA THR A 101 11.98 -5.68 -12.79
C THR A 101 11.30 -6.49 -13.88
N GLN A 102 9.97 -6.45 -13.97
CA GLN A 102 9.24 -7.16 -15.03
C GLN A 102 9.57 -6.64 -16.42
N ILE A 103 9.69 -5.32 -16.58
CA ILE A 103 10.00 -4.68 -17.87
C ILE A 103 11.45 -4.92 -18.29
N PHE A 104 12.40 -4.75 -17.37
CA PHE A 104 13.82 -4.63 -17.73
C PHE A 104 14.65 -5.88 -17.44
N LEU A 105 14.21 -6.74 -16.51
CA LEU A 105 15.00 -7.91 -16.07
C LEU A 105 14.32 -9.25 -16.39
N LEU A 106 12.99 -9.26 -16.59
CA LEU A 106 12.23 -10.48 -16.88
C LEU A 106 11.65 -10.51 -18.30
N ASP A 107 11.88 -9.48 -19.11
CA ASP A 107 11.31 -9.32 -20.47
C ASP A 107 9.79 -9.58 -20.53
N ALA A 108 9.08 -9.20 -19.45
CA ALA A 108 7.66 -9.45 -19.25
C ALA A 108 6.85 -8.15 -19.06
N PRO A 109 6.93 -7.17 -19.98
CA PRO A 109 6.25 -5.87 -19.84
C PRO A 109 4.73 -5.99 -19.75
N ALA A 110 4.15 -7.07 -20.28
CA ALA A 110 2.72 -7.34 -20.19
C ALA A 110 2.22 -7.55 -18.74
N LEU A 111 3.11 -7.92 -17.81
CA LEU A 111 2.76 -8.12 -16.40
C LEU A 111 2.85 -6.81 -15.60
N ALA A 112 3.59 -5.81 -16.08
CA ALA A 112 3.87 -4.56 -15.38
C ALA A 112 2.64 -3.67 -15.06
N PRO A 113 1.52 -3.69 -15.82
CA PRO A 113 0.35 -2.88 -15.48
C PRO A 113 -0.24 -3.21 -14.10
N PHE A 114 -0.26 -4.49 -13.71
CA PHE A 114 -0.83 -4.91 -12.43
C PHE A 114 -0.14 -4.26 -11.21
N PRO A 115 1.20 -4.38 -11.02
CA PRO A 115 1.87 -3.71 -9.93
C PRO A 115 1.84 -2.19 -10.04
N LEU A 116 1.80 -1.59 -11.24
CA LEU A 116 1.65 -0.14 -11.38
C LEU A 116 0.29 0.37 -10.90
N ILE A 117 -0.80 -0.37 -11.16
CA ILE A 117 -2.12 -0.04 -10.62
C ILE A 117 -2.08 -0.09 -9.08
N LEU A 118 -1.47 -1.12 -8.52
CA LEU A 118 -1.26 -1.22 -7.06
C LEU A 118 -0.44 -0.04 -6.53
N ALA A 119 0.62 0.37 -7.22
CA ALA A 119 1.44 1.51 -6.83
C ALA A 119 0.62 2.80 -6.67
N VAL A 120 -0.27 3.07 -7.64
CA VAL A 120 -1.17 4.23 -7.60
C VAL A 120 -2.18 4.11 -6.46
N MET A 121 -2.77 2.93 -6.26
CA MET A 121 -3.71 2.71 -5.15
C MET A 121 -3.04 2.87 -3.79
N PHE A 122 -1.81 2.40 -3.63
CA PHE A 122 -1.05 2.58 -2.40
C PHE A 122 -0.59 4.01 -2.18
N ALA A 123 -0.17 4.73 -3.22
CA ALA A 123 0.13 6.15 -3.13
C ALA A 123 -1.11 6.93 -2.67
N TRP A 124 -2.28 6.58 -3.18
CA TRP A 124 -3.56 7.15 -2.73
C TRP A 124 -3.86 6.84 -1.26
N ILE A 125 -3.72 5.58 -0.83
CA ILE A 125 -3.91 5.18 0.57
C ILE A 125 -2.93 5.93 1.49
N ALA A 126 -1.66 6.04 1.10
CA ALA A 126 -0.64 6.77 1.84
C ALA A 126 -1.01 8.25 1.99
N TYR A 127 -1.53 8.88 0.93
CA TYR A 127 -1.99 10.26 0.95
C TYR A 127 -3.20 10.47 1.88
N GLU A 128 -4.18 9.57 1.85
CA GLU A 128 -5.37 9.59 2.72
C GLU A 128 -5.03 9.32 4.19
N ARG A 129 -4.03 8.45 4.44
CA ARG A 129 -3.57 8.08 5.78
C ARG A 129 -2.33 8.85 6.22
N ARG A 130 -2.01 9.98 5.59
CA ARG A 130 -0.78 10.74 5.86
C ARG A 130 -0.59 11.15 7.34
N ALA A 131 -1.68 11.30 8.09
CA ALA A 131 -1.63 11.57 9.52
C ALA A 131 -0.91 10.46 10.33
N SER A 132 -0.93 9.22 9.83
CA SER A 132 -0.23 8.10 10.48
C SER A 132 1.30 8.23 10.42
N PHE A 133 1.87 9.03 9.50
CA PHE A 133 3.32 9.29 9.50
C PHE A 133 3.77 10.01 10.77
N ALA A 134 3.01 11.01 11.23
CA ALA A 134 3.31 11.71 12.47
C ALA A 134 3.18 10.78 13.68
N THR A 135 2.20 9.86 13.67
CA THR A 135 2.08 8.86 14.75
C THR A 135 3.27 7.89 14.74
N PHE A 136 3.73 7.50 13.56
CA PHE A 136 4.89 6.63 13.41
C PHE A 136 6.18 7.29 13.91
N THR A 137 6.44 8.56 13.58
CA THR A 137 7.64 9.27 14.08
C THR A 137 7.66 9.37 15.61
N ASN A 138 6.51 9.67 16.24
CA ASN A 138 6.39 9.69 17.70
C ASN A 138 6.68 8.32 18.36
N LEU A 139 6.46 7.19 17.66
CA LEU A 139 6.80 5.86 18.19
C LEU A 139 8.30 5.57 18.15
N LEU A 140 9.07 6.27 17.32
CA LEU A 140 10.52 6.09 17.21
C LEU A 140 11.31 6.96 18.20
N GLU A 141 10.65 7.98 18.77
CA GLU A 141 11.26 8.94 19.71
C GLU A 141 11.14 8.49 21.19
N HIS A 142 10.60 7.30 21.45
CA HIS A 142 10.44 6.68 22.77
C HIS A 142 11.13 5.30 22.83
#